data_AF-A0A330MT08-F1
#
_entry.id   AF-A0A330MT08-F1
#
_cell.length_a   1.000
_cell.length_b   1.000
_cell.length_c   1.000
_cell.angle_alpha   90.00
_cell.angle_beta   90.00
_cell.angle_gamma   90.00
#
_symmetry.space_group_name_H-M   'P 1'
#
loop_
_entity.id
_entity.type
_entity.pdbx_description
1 polymer ?
#
loop_
_entity_poly.entity_id
_entity_poly.type
_entity_poly.pdbx_seq_one_letter_code
_entity_poly.pdbx_strand_id
1 'polypeptide(L)' 'MKLNLLSCDAQRPDRRAIAQCIVAISLTVNESLANELTDILLEGDAVDIEVEDKDSGSALRALRKLAIDYEIIE' A
#
# COMPACT_ATOMS: atom_id res chain seq x y z
N MET A 1 -5.26 -0.77 -12.25
CA MET A 1 -4.71 -2.09 -11.90
C MET A 1 -5.02 -2.38 -10.44
N LYS A 2 -5.17 -3.65 -10.06
CA LYS A 2 -5.35 -4.01 -8.66
C LYS A 2 -4.00 -4.48 -8.08
N LEU A 3 -3.69 -4.05 -6.87
CA LEU A 3 -2.51 -4.51 -6.13
C LEU A 3 -2.97 -5.17 -4.83
N ASN A 4 -2.37 -6.30 -4.52
CA ASN A 4 -2.51 -6.93 -3.22
C ASN A 4 -1.22 -6.71 -2.43
N LEU A 5 -1.29 -5.98 -1.32
CA LEU A 5 -0.18 -5.72 -0.42
C LEU A 5 -0.10 -6.89 0.57
N LEU A 6 1.01 -7.62 0.57
CA LEU A 6 1.16 -8.88 1.30
C LEU A 6 1.68 -8.68 2.71
N SER A 7 2.78 -7.93 2.85
CA SER A 7 3.47 -7.72 4.11
C SER A 7 4.38 -6.49 4.06
N CYS A 8 4.84 -6.06 5.23
CA CYS A 8 5.84 -5.00 5.36
C CYS A 8 7.07 -5.52 6.09
N ASP A 9 8.19 -5.63 5.38
CA ASP A 9 9.46 -6.17 5.90
C ASP A 9 10.35 -5.09 6.52
N ALA A 10 9.84 -3.87 6.68
CA ALA A 10 10.57 -2.78 7.30
C ALA A 10 10.88 -3.10 8.78
N GLN A 11 12.15 -2.98 9.18
CA GLN A 11 12.57 -3.19 10.58
C GLN A 11 11.81 -2.29 11.58
N ARG A 12 11.39 -1.10 11.12
CA ARG A 12 10.53 -0.17 11.85
C ARG A 12 9.52 0.41 10.86
N PRO A 13 8.33 -0.19 10.71
CA PRO A 13 7.34 0.28 9.76
C PRO A 13 6.84 1.66 10.17
N ASP A 14 6.98 2.63 9.27
CA ASP A 14 6.40 3.96 9.47
C ASP A 14 4.95 3.96 9.02
N ARG A 15 4.06 3.67 9.97
CA ARG A 15 2.61 3.61 9.76
C ARG A 15 2.05 4.86 9.06
N ARG A 16 2.58 6.04 9.36
CA ARG A 16 2.09 7.30 8.77
C ARG A 16 2.50 7.39 7.30
N ALA A 17 3.74 7.03 7.00
CA ALA A 17 4.24 7.01 5.62
C ALA A 17 3.52 5.97 4.77
N ILE A 18 3.21 4.79 5.34
CA ILE A 18 2.45 3.73 4.65
C ILE A 18 1.03 4.19 4.35
N ALA A 19 0.30 4.70 5.35
CA ALA A 19 -1.06 5.19 5.14
C ALA A 19 -1.11 6.32 4.10
N GLN A 20 -0.19 7.29 4.18
CA GLN A 20 -0.09 8.36 3.18
C GLN A 20 0.23 7.84 1.78
N CYS A 21 1.10 6.82 1.68
CA CYS A 21 1.41 6.18 0.41
C CYS A 21 0.18 5.51 -0.19
N ILE A 22 -0.60 4.77 0.61
CA ILE A 22 -1.83 4.11 0.17
C ILE A 22 -2.84 5.15 -0.35
N VAL A 23 -3.07 6.24 0.39
CA VAL A 23 -3.96 7.32 -0.07
C VAL A 23 -3.46 7.94 -1.37
N ALA A 24 -2.15 8.15 -1.51
CA ALA A 24 -1.58 8.83 -2.68
C ALA A 24 -1.65 7.98 -3.97
N ILE A 25 -1.58 6.65 -3.86
CA ILE A 25 -1.55 5.77 -5.03
C ILE A 25 -2.91 5.15 -5.35
N SER A 26 -3.82 5.13 -4.39
CA SER A 26 -5.14 4.51 -4.58
C SER A 26 -6.14 5.47 -5.22
N LEU A 27 -7.08 4.90 -5.97
CA LEU A 27 -8.17 5.66 -6.59
C LEU A 27 -9.34 5.95 -5.64
N THR A 28 -9.58 5.06 -4.69
CA THR A 28 -10.82 5.02 -3.88
C THR A 28 -10.57 5.07 -2.38
N VAL A 29 -9.33 4.94 -1.91
CA VAL A 29 -9.02 4.86 -0.47
C VAL A 29 -8.81 6.26 0.09
N ASN A 30 -9.56 6.58 1.14
CA ASN A 30 -9.40 7.82 1.90
C ASN A 30 -8.43 7.64 3.08
N GLU A 31 -8.10 8.73 3.77
CA GLU A 31 -7.13 8.69 4.88
C GLU A 31 -7.55 7.78 6.04
N SER A 32 -8.86 7.70 6.35
CA SER A 32 -9.35 6.80 7.41
C SER A 32 -9.16 5.34 7.03
N LEU A 33 -9.61 4.95 5.84
CA LEU A 33 -9.50 3.59 5.34
C LEU A 33 -8.04 3.19 5.15
N ALA A 34 -7.18 4.09 4.68
CA ALA A 34 -5.76 3.82 4.55
C ALA A 34 -5.08 3.53 5.91
N ASN A 35 -5.50 4.19 6.99
CA ASN A 35 -4.99 3.88 8.32
C ASN A 35 -5.41 2.48 8.77
N GLU A 36 -6.66 2.09 8.53
CA GLU A 36 -7.17 0.76 8.85
C GLU A 36 -6.46 -0.32 8.02
N LEU A 37 -6.30 -0.12 6.72
CA LEU A 37 -5.56 -1.05 5.85
C LEU A 37 -4.09 -1.17 6.24
N THR A 38 -3.49 -0.07 6.70
CA THR A 38 -2.12 -0.10 7.21
C THR A 38 -2.02 -0.93 8.48
N ASP A 39 -3.00 -0.86 9.38
CA ASP A 39 -3.02 -1.72 10.57
C ASP A 39 -3.08 -3.18 10.19
N ILE A 40 -4.03 -3.54 9.33
CA ILE A 40 -4.20 -4.92 8.85
C ILE A 40 -2.90 -5.43 8.23
N LEU A 41 -2.24 -4.63 7.38
CA LEU A 41 -0.96 -4.98 6.76
C LEU A 41 0.17 -5.18 7.79
N LEU A 42 0.20 -4.37 8.85
CA LEU A 42 1.21 -4.48 9.91
C LEU A 42 0.92 -5.60 10.91
N GLU A 43 -0.34 -6.02 11.02
CA GLU A 43 -0.74 -7.23 11.75
C GLU A 43 -0.38 -8.51 10.99
N GLY A 44 -0.03 -8.40 9.70
CA GLY A 44 0.43 -9.49 8.84
C GLY A 44 -0.63 -10.03 7.89
N ASP A 45 -1.76 -9.33 7.77
CA ASP A 45 -2.84 -9.67 6.86
C ASP A 45 -2.72 -8.90 5.53
N ALA A 46 -3.01 -9.57 4.42
CA ALA A 46 -2.92 -8.97 3.09
C ALA A 46 -4.10 -8.02 2.83
N VAL A 47 -3.83 -6.92 2.11
CA VAL A 47 -4.84 -5.91 1.77
C VAL A 47 -4.82 -5.56 0.29
N ASP A 48 -6.01 -5.47 -0.30
CA ASP A 48 -6.19 -5.08 -1.69
C ASP A 48 -6.39 -3.58 -1.84
N ILE A 49 -5.73 -2.98 -2.84
CA ILE A 49 -5.95 -1.59 -3.25
C ILE A 49 -6.05 -1.49 -4.78
N GLU A 50 -6.82 -0.50 -5.24
CA GLU A 50 -6.98 -0.20 -6.66
C GLU A 50 -6.17 1.05 -7.03
N VAL A 51 -5.29 0.93 -8.02
CA VAL A 51 -4.31 1.95 -8.41
C VAL A 51 -4.54 2.39 -9.85
N GLU A 52 -4.35 3.68 -10.13
CA GLU A 52 -4.44 4.21 -11.48
C GLU A 52 -3.28 3.72 -12.36
N ASP A 53 -3.61 3.20 -13.54
CA ASP A 53 -2.64 2.53 -14.44
C ASP A 53 -1.53 3.49 -14.92
N LYS A 54 -1.89 4.77 -15.09
CA LYS A 54 -0.99 5.84 -15.55
C LYS A 54 0.12 6.18 -14.54
N ASP A 55 -0.09 5.90 -13.26
CA ASP A 55 0.85 6.19 -12.16
C ASP A 55 1.44 4.93 -11.51
N SER A 56 1.24 3.76 -12.14
CA SER A 56 1.77 2.48 -11.68
C SER A 56 3.28 2.52 -11.39
N GLY A 57 4.09 3.13 -12.26
CA GLY A 57 5.54 3.20 -12.06
C GLY A 57 5.98 3.99 -10.81
N SER A 58 5.28 5.07 -10.46
CA SER A 58 5.58 5.88 -9.28
C SER A 58 5.08 5.18 -8.01
N ALA A 59 3.89 4.56 -8.08
CA ALA A 59 3.28 3.78 -7.02
C ALA A 59 4.14 2.57 -6.61
N LEU A 60 4.55 1.74 -7.57
CA LEU A 60 5.40 0.56 -7.34
C LEU A 60 6.77 0.94 -6.76
N ARG A 61 7.27 2.16 -7.07
CA ARG A 61 8.49 2.68 -6.47
C ARG A 61 8.26 3.12 -5.02
N ALA A 62 7.13 3.73 -4.71
CA ALA A 62 6.78 4.16 -3.35
C ALA A 62 6.65 2.95 -2.41
N LEU A 63 5.95 1.89 -2.84
CA LEU A 63 5.82 0.63 -2.10
C LEU A 63 7.18 -0.01 -1.79
N ARG A 64 8.08 -0.09 -2.78
CA ARG A 64 9.45 -0.61 -2.56
C ARG A 64 10.27 0.21 -1.56
N LYS A 65 10.11 1.54 -1.52
CA LYS A 65 10.81 2.38 -0.55
C LYS A 65 10.36 2.12 0.89
N LEU A 66 9.11 1.70 1.05
CA LEU A 66 8.52 1.35 2.34
C LEU A 66 8.72 -0.13 2.70
N ALA A 67 9.44 -0.89 1.87
CA ALA A 67 9.61 -2.34 2.02
C ALA A 67 8.29 -3.11 2.13
N ILE A 68 7.29 -2.68 1.34
CA ILE A 68 6.00 -3.37 1.23
C ILE A 68 6.09 -4.35 0.06
N ASP A 69 5.83 -5.62 0.36
CA ASP A 69 5.66 -6.65 -0.65
C ASP A 69 4.27 -6.55 -1.26
N TYR A 70 4.21 -6.66 -2.58
CA TYR A 70 2.97 -6.54 -3.33
C TYR A 70 2.92 -7.54 -4.48
N GLU A 71 1.70 -7.92 -4.83
CA GLU A 71 1.36 -8.72 -5.99
C GLU A 71 0.43 -7.89 -6.90
N ILE A 72 0.72 -7.88 -8.19
CA ILE A 72 -0.14 -7.22 -9.18
C ILE A 72 -1.21 -8.22 -9.57
N ILE A 73 -2.48 -7.87 -9.33
CA ILE A 73 -3.64 -8.66 -9.70
C ILE A 73 -4.36 -7.95 -10.86
N GLU A 74 -4.73 -8.71 -11.89
CA GLU A 74 -5.40 -8.21 -13.10
C GLU A 74 -6.77 -7.59 -12.81
#